data_AF-A0A6B3ULT6-F1
#
_entry.id   AF-A0A6B3ULT6-F1
#
_cell.length_a   1.000
_cell.length_b   1.000
_cell.length_c   1.000
_cell.angle_alpha   90.00
_cell.angle_beta   90.00
_cell.angle_gamma   90.00
#
_symmetry.space_group_name_H-M   'P 1'
#
loop_
_entity.id
_entity.type
_entity.pdbx_description
1 polymer ?
#
loop_
_entity_poly.entity_id
_entity_poly.type
_entity_poly.pdbx_seq_one_letter_code
_entity_poly.pdbx_strand_id
1 'polypeptide(L)'
;MDDVFSAAASDPDVLTATAQGRLKSFIERVERLEEDKQAVMNDMKEVFAEAKGEGFDVKIMRKVIRLRKMDKVKREEEETLVDLYLSAIGGL
;
A
#
# COMPACT_ATOMS: atom_id res chain seq x y z
N MET A 1 23.85 51.82 27.59
CA MET A 1 24.82 51.26 26.64
C MET A 1 24.77 49.75 26.75
N ASP A 2 23.61 49.21 26.36
CA ASP A 2 23.47 48.24 25.28
C ASP A 2 24.69 47.34 25.03
N ASP A 3 24.64 46.07 25.38
CA ASP A 3 24.03 45.07 24.50
C ASP A 3 24.05 43.69 25.20
N VAL A 4 22.86 43.14 25.38
CA VAL A 4 22.61 41.82 25.92
C VAL A 4 22.93 40.84 24.80
N PHE A 5 24.09 40.17 24.87
CA PHE A 5 24.38 39.02 24.02
C PHE A 5 23.38 37.90 24.34
N SER A 6 22.24 37.96 23.66
CA SER A 6 21.24 36.90 23.62
C SER A 6 21.86 35.73 22.86
N ALA A 7 22.30 34.73 23.61
CA ALA A 7 22.69 33.45 23.07
C ALA A 7 21.47 32.83 22.39
N ALA A 8 21.52 32.68 21.07
CA ALA A 8 20.54 31.97 20.28
C ALA A 8 20.49 30.51 20.73
N ALA A 9 19.63 30.23 21.71
CA ALA A 9 19.19 28.88 22.00
C ALA A 9 18.51 28.35 20.74
N SER A 10 19.07 27.31 20.12
CA SER A 10 18.40 26.58 19.05
C SER A 10 17.13 25.97 19.62
N ASP A 11 16.01 26.63 19.37
CA ASP A 11 14.69 26.19 19.78
C ASP A 11 14.47 24.75 19.26
N PRO A 12 14.31 23.74 20.13
CA PRO A 12 14.22 22.33 19.71
C PRO A 12 13.01 22.06 18.80
N ASP A 13 12.05 22.99 18.75
CA ASP A 13 10.87 22.93 17.88
C ASP A 13 11.13 23.49 16.46
N VAL A 14 12.31 24.05 16.16
CA VAL A 14 12.63 24.63 14.85
C VAL A 14 13.57 23.72 14.05
N LEU A 15 13.09 23.26 12.88
CA LEU A 15 13.89 22.48 11.94
C LEU A 15 15.04 23.32 11.36
N THR A 16 16.25 22.76 11.37
CA THR A 16 17.40 23.35 10.68
C THR A 16 17.16 23.40 9.16
N ALA A 17 17.80 24.33 8.44
CA ALA A 17 17.66 24.46 6.99
C ALA A 17 17.99 23.15 6.23
N THR A 18 18.99 22.39 6.70
CA THR A 18 19.31 21.07 6.14
C THR A 18 18.17 20.07 6.37
N ALA A 19 17.57 20.06 7.57
CA ALA A 19 16.44 19.19 7.88
C ALA A 19 15.20 19.54 7.05
N GLN A 20 14.92 20.84 6.86
CA GLN A 20 13.85 21.33 5.97
C GLN A 20 14.05 20.87 4.52
N GLY A 21 15.28 20.97 3.99
CA GLY A 21 15.60 20.49 2.64
C GLY A 21 15.38 18.98 2.47
N ARG A 22 15.77 18.18 3.47
CA ARG A 22 15.51 16.73 3.46
C ARG A 22 14.01 16.41 3.53
N LEU A 23 13.27 17.10 4.39
CA LEU A 23 11.82 16.92 4.51
C LEU A 23 11.12 17.23 3.18
N LYS A 24 11.46 18.36 2.54
CA LYS A 24 10.95 18.73 1.21
C LYS A 24 11.22 17.64 0.18
N SER A 25 12.47 17.13 0.13
CA SER A 25 12.83 16.05 -0.79
C SER A 25 12.03 14.76 -0.55
N PHE A 26 11.75 14.39 0.71
CA PHE A 26 10.90 13.24 1.01
C PHE A 26 9.47 13.45 0.56
N ILE A 27 8.88 14.62 0.83
CA ILE A 27 7.50 14.95 0.43
C ILE A 27 7.36 14.88 -1.09
N GLU A 28 8.24 15.58 -1.83
CA GLU A 28 8.18 15.60 -3.30
C GLU A 28 8.33 14.19 -3.90
N ARG A 29 9.13 13.32 -3.28
CA ARG A 29 9.27 11.92 -3.73
C ARG A 29 8.00 11.12 -3.47
N VAL A 30 7.34 11.32 -2.32
CA VAL A 30 6.09 10.64 -1.99
C VAL A 30 4.95 11.12 -2.88
N GLU A 31 4.87 12.41 -3.17
CA GLU A 31 3.85 12.97 -4.07
C GLU A 31 3.94 12.37 -5.48
N ARG A 32 5.16 12.28 -6.05
CA ARG A 32 5.37 11.59 -7.32
C ARG A 32 4.96 10.11 -7.28
N LEU A 33 5.29 9.41 -6.19
CA LEU A 33 4.88 8.01 -6.02
C LEU A 33 3.37 7.84 -5.87
N GLU A 34 2.66 8.80 -5.26
CA GLU A 34 1.19 8.78 -5.19
C GLU A 34 0.56 9.06 -6.55
N GLU A 35 1.14 9.96 -7.37
CA GLU A 35 0.72 10.16 -8.76
C GLU A 35 0.89 8.88 -9.59
N ASP A 36 2.08 8.25 -9.53
CA ASP A 36 2.37 6.99 -10.23
C ASP A 36 1.41 5.88 -9.78
N LYS A 37 1.18 5.76 -8.46
CA LYS A 37 0.23 4.81 -7.89
C LYS A 37 -1.19 5.07 -8.39
N GLN A 38 -1.61 6.33 -8.48
CA GLN A 38 -2.93 6.69 -8.98
C GLN A 38 -3.09 6.36 -10.48
N ALA A 39 -2.05 6.57 -11.29
CA ALA A 39 -2.03 6.18 -12.69
C ALA A 39 -2.19 4.66 -12.83
N VAL A 40 -1.37 3.87 -12.13
CA VAL A 40 -1.46 2.40 -12.12
C VAL A 40 -2.84 1.92 -11.65
N MET A 41 -3.42 2.56 -10.63
CA MET A 41 -4.77 2.24 -10.16
C MET A 41 -5.85 2.50 -11.20
N ASN A 42 -5.67 3.51 -12.05
CA ASN A 42 -6.61 3.80 -13.14
C ASN A 42 -6.47 2.78 -14.26
N ASP A 43 -5.25 2.46 -14.68
CA ASP A 43 -5.00 1.41 -15.68
C ASP A 43 -5.60 0.07 -15.24
N MET A 44 -5.42 -0.30 -13.96
CA MET A 44 -6.04 -1.50 -13.39
C MET A 44 -7.57 -1.46 -13.45
N LYS A 45 -8.21 -0.30 -13.25
CA LYS A 45 -9.67 -0.17 -13.36
C LYS A 45 -10.14 -0.37 -14.80
N GLU A 46 -9.41 0.16 -15.77
CA GLU A 46 -9.71 -0.01 -17.19
C GLU A 46 -9.64 -1.47 -17.60
N VAL A 47 -8.59 -2.20 -17.22
CA VAL A 47 -8.48 -3.65 -17.47
C VAL A 47 -9.65 -4.43 -16.86
N PHE A 48 -10.08 -4.10 -15.64
CA PHE A 48 -11.25 -4.75 -15.04
C PHE A 48 -12.56 -4.35 -15.74
N ALA A 49 -12.66 -3.14 -16.29
CA ALA A 49 -13.83 -2.70 -17.05
C ALA A 49 -13.93 -3.40 -18.41
N GLU A 50 -12.80 -3.56 -19.10
CA GLU A 50 -12.68 -4.33 -20.34
C GLU A 50 -13.09 -5.79 -20.12
N ALA A 51 -12.50 -6.45 -19.12
CA ALA A 51 -12.86 -7.84 -18.78
C ALA A 51 -14.35 -8.00 -18.45
N LYS A 52 -14.95 -7.00 -17.78
CA LYS A 52 -16.41 -7.00 -17.53
C LYS A 52 -17.21 -6.89 -18.84
N GLY A 53 -16.77 -6.07 -19.79
CA GLY A 53 -17.37 -5.94 -21.11
C GLY A 53 -17.30 -7.23 -21.94
N GLU A 54 -16.24 -8.00 -21.76
CA GLU A 54 -16.06 -9.34 -22.34
C GLU A 54 -16.86 -10.45 -21.63
N GLY A 55 -17.50 -10.13 -20.49
CA GLY A 55 -18.36 -11.06 -19.75
C GLY A 55 -17.69 -11.79 -18.59
N PHE A 56 -16.46 -11.42 -18.20
CA PHE A 56 -15.81 -12.01 -17.03
C PHE A 56 -16.34 -11.45 -15.70
N ASP A 57 -16.39 -12.30 -14.67
CA ASP A 57 -16.69 -11.88 -13.30
C ASP A 57 -15.45 -11.24 -12.64
N VAL A 58 -15.44 -9.91 -12.59
CA VAL A 58 -14.38 -9.10 -11.97
C VAL A 58 -14.15 -9.44 -10.48
N LYS A 59 -15.20 -9.82 -9.74
CA LYS A 59 -15.06 -10.20 -8.32
C LYS A 59 -14.26 -11.50 -8.19
N ILE A 60 -14.52 -12.47 -9.06
CA ILE A 60 -13.76 -13.72 -9.12
C ILE A 60 -12.33 -13.47 -9.59
N MET A 61 -12.10 -12.63 -10.60
CA MET A 61 -10.75 -12.27 -11.03
C MET A 61 -9.91 -11.66 -9.89
N ARG A 62 -10.48 -10.74 -9.10
CA ARG A 62 -9.81 -10.16 -7.92
C ARG A 62 -9.48 -11.23 -6.87
N LYS A 63 -10.38 -12.20 -6.66
CA LYS A 63 -10.12 -13.34 -5.78
C LYS A 63 -8.94 -14.16 -6.29
N VAL A 64 -8.90 -14.49 -7.59
CA VAL A 64 -7.79 -15.22 -8.21
C VAL A 64 -6.46 -14.47 -8.06
N ILE A 65 -6.43 -13.16 -8.33
CA ILE A 65 -5.21 -12.35 -8.15
C ILE A 65 -4.74 -12.37 -6.69
N ARG A 66 -5.66 -12.25 -5.72
CA ARG A 66 -5.32 -12.33 -4.30
C ARG A 66 -4.74 -13.70 -3.93
N LEU A 67 -5.39 -14.78 -4.37
CA LEU A 67 -4.89 -16.15 -4.14
C LEU A 67 -3.49 -16.31 -4.72
N ARG A 68 -3.24 -15.85 -5.95
CA ARG A 68 -1.93 -15.90 -6.61
C ARG A 68 -0.83 -15.11 -5.90
N LYS A 69 -1.18 -14.09 -5.10
CA LYS A 69 -0.23 -13.33 -4.28
C LYS A 69 0.08 -14.01 -2.94
N MET A 70 -0.77 -14.92 -2.48
CA MET A 70 -0.49 -15.70 -1.26
C MET A 70 0.62 -16.71 -1.53
N ASP A 71 1.47 -16.90 -0.52
CA ASP A 71 2.48 -17.95 -0.51
C ASP A 71 1.83 -19.31 -0.79
N LYS A 72 2.42 -20.07 -1.72
CA LYS A 72 1.83 -21.31 -2.20
C LYS A 72 1.73 -22.36 -1.08
N VAL A 73 2.76 -22.48 -0.26
CA VAL A 73 2.81 -23.47 0.84
C VAL A 73 1.74 -23.13 1.86
N LYS A 74 1.68 -21.86 2.29
CA LYS A 74 0.63 -21.42 3.24
C LYS A 74 -0.79 -21.65 2.71
N ARG A 75 -1.01 -21.47 1.40
CA ARG A 75 -2.32 -21.72 0.78
C ARG A 75 -2.68 -23.21 0.81
N GLU A 76 -1.75 -24.08 0.44
CA GLU A 76 -1.96 -25.53 0.45
C GLU A 76 -2.20 -26.07 1.87
N GLU A 77 -1.48 -25.53 2.86
CA GLU A 77 -1.71 -25.81 4.28
C GLU A 77 -3.12 -25.38 4.72
N GLU A 78 -3.54 -24.16 4.37
CA GLU A 78 -4.88 -23.64 4.70
C GLU A 78 -5.99 -24.47 4.02
N GLU A 79 -5.83 -24.81 2.74
CA GLU A 79 -6.76 -25.67 2.00
C GLU A 79 -6.90 -27.05 2.66
N THR A 80 -5.78 -27.67 3.08
CA THR A 80 -5.78 -28.94 3.79
C THR A 80 -6.55 -28.86 5.12
N LEU A 81 -6.38 -27.78 5.87
CA LEU A 81 -7.09 -27.56 7.14
C LEU A 81 -8.59 -27.33 6.94
N VAL A 82 -8.96 -26.57 5.90
CA VAL A 82 -10.37 -26.35 5.55
C VAL A 82 -11.04 -27.68 5.19
N ASP A 83 -10.40 -28.50 4.35
CA ASP A 83 -10.93 -29.81 3.96
C ASP A 83 -11.10 -30.73 5.17
N LEU A 84 -10.12 -30.75 6.09
CA LEU A 84 -10.23 -31.48 7.35
C LEU A 84 -11.46 -31.04 8.15
N TYR A 85 -11.67 -29.73 8.31
CA TYR A 85 -12.79 -29.22 9.11
C TYR A 85 -14.14 -29.42 8.43
N LEU A 86 -14.22 -29.25 7.11
CA LEU A 86 -15.44 -29.56 6.34
C LEU A 86 -15.79 -31.05 6.45
N SER A 87 -14.80 -31.94 6.35
CA SER A 87 -15.02 -33.37 6.52
C SER A 87 -15.56 -33.71 7.92
N ALA A 88 -15.09 -33.02 8.95
CA ALA A 88 -15.52 -33.23 10.33
C ALA A 88 -16.97 -32.79 10.59
N ILE A 89 -17.50 -31.82 9.83
CA ILE A 89 -18.89 -31.34 9.95
C ILE A 89 -19.85 -31.94 8.93
N GLY A 90 -19.40 -32.89 8.10
CA GLY A 90 -20.24 -33.60 7.13
C GLY A 90 -20.30 -32.98 5.72
N GLY A 91 -19.38 -32.08 5.40
CA GLY A 91 -19.27 -31.43 4.09
C GLY A 91 -19.79 -29.98 4.07
N LEU A 92 -19.89 -29.43 2.85
CA LEU A 92 -20.41 -28.10 2.55
C LEU A 92 -21.94 -28.08 2.49
#